data_AF-A0A962UVN0-F1
#
_entry.id   AF-A0A962UVN0-F1
#
_cell.length_a   1.000
_cell.length_b   1.000
_cell.length_c   1.000
_cell.angle_alpha   90.00
_cell.angle_beta   90.00
_cell.angle_gamma   90.00
#
_symmetry.space_group_name_H-M   'P 1'
#
loop_
_entity.id
_entity.type
_entity.pdbx_description
1 polymer ?
#
loop_
_entity_poly.entity_id
_entity_poly.type
_entity_poly.pdbx_seq_one_letter_code
_entity_poly.pdbx_strand_id
1 'polypeptide(L)'
;QDFGGGNGAELDFVGADEVNGRRVEKWRLTVRRGDQVRIDTQWYDPELQTTIKEAKYDGSSRELVGIQVGRPDQVLFQVPQGYAPLESGAGAY
;
A
#
# COMPACT_ATOMS: atom_id res chain seq x y z
N GLN A 1 5.26 -15.97 17.40
CA GLN A 1 6.09 -16.69 16.40
C GLN A 1 7.46 -16.06 16.43
N ASP A 2 8.50 -16.86 16.59
CA ASP A 2 9.88 -16.39 16.74
C ASP A 2 10.50 -16.20 15.35
N PHE A 3 10.78 -14.94 14.96
CA PHE A 3 11.50 -14.63 13.74
C PHE A 3 13.01 -14.71 14.03
N GLY A 4 13.49 -15.94 14.20
CA GLY A 4 14.90 -16.25 14.24
C GLY A 4 15.58 -15.66 13.00
N GLY A 5 16.39 -14.62 13.21
CA GLY A 5 17.16 -13.96 12.16
C GLY A 5 16.80 -12.52 11.84
N GLY A 6 16.54 -11.65 12.84
CA GLY A 6 16.65 -10.17 12.78
C GLY A 6 15.77 -9.41 11.77
N ASN A 7 15.12 -10.11 10.85
CA ASN A 7 14.32 -9.59 9.75
C ASN A 7 12.87 -10.01 9.98
N GLY A 8 11.95 -9.06 9.94
CA GLY A 8 10.54 -9.36 10.15
C GLY A 8 9.66 -8.13 10.02
N ALA A 9 8.35 -8.36 9.95
CA ALA A 9 7.33 -7.32 9.98
C ALA A 9 6.28 -7.71 11.03
N GLU A 10 5.88 -6.73 11.82
CA GLU A 10 4.88 -6.87 12.88
C GLU A 10 3.83 -5.78 12.71
N LEU A 11 2.56 -6.14 12.87
CA LEU A 11 1.44 -5.22 12.79
C LEU A 11 0.73 -5.18 14.14
N ASP A 12 0.76 -4.02 14.77
CA ASP A 12 0.03 -3.75 15.99
C ASP A 12 -1.25 -2.98 15.67
N PHE A 13 -2.40 -3.50 16.08
CA PHE A 13 -3.66 -2.76 15.97
C PHE A 13 -3.61 -1.55 16.91
N VAL A 14 -3.84 -0.37 16.37
CA VAL A 14 -3.83 0.89 17.12
C VAL A 14 -5.26 1.28 17.52
N GLY A 15 -6.22 1.09 16.62
CA GLY A 15 -7.62 1.46 16.86
C GLY A 15 -8.40 1.70 15.59
N ALA A 16 -9.69 2.01 15.73
CA ALA A 16 -10.50 2.51 14.63
C ALA A 16 -10.22 3.99 14.36
N ASP A 17 -10.35 4.42 13.10
CA ASP A 17 -10.16 5.80 12.65
C ASP A 17 -11.09 6.08 11.45
N GLU A 18 -11.04 7.29 10.92
CA GLU A 18 -11.78 7.68 9.70
C GLU A 18 -10.85 8.38 8.70
N VAL A 19 -10.87 7.93 7.44
CA VAL A 19 -10.11 8.53 6.34
C VAL A 19 -11.05 8.74 5.16
N ASN A 20 -11.17 9.99 4.69
CA ASN A 20 -12.03 10.37 3.56
C ASN A 20 -13.49 9.88 3.71
N GLY A 21 -14.05 9.98 4.93
CA GLY A 21 -15.41 9.53 5.24
C GLY A 21 -15.58 8.00 5.30
N ARG A 22 -14.48 7.24 5.23
CA ARG A 22 -14.48 5.78 5.31
C ARG A 22 -13.94 5.34 6.67
N ARG A 23 -14.65 4.42 7.32
CA ARG A 23 -14.19 3.80 8.57
C ARG A 23 -13.01 2.89 8.27
N VAL A 24 -11.94 3.03 9.03
CA VAL A 24 -10.70 2.29 8.83
C VAL A 24 -10.17 1.76 10.16
N GLU A 25 -9.30 0.77 10.05
CA GLU A 25 -8.47 0.29 11.13
C GLU A 25 -7.08 0.92 10.98
N LYS A 26 -6.60 1.55 12.04
CA LYS A 26 -5.24 2.07 12.11
C LYS A 26 -4.32 1.00 12.67
N TRP A 27 -3.24 0.74 11.97
CA TRP A 27 -2.23 -0.25 12.30
C TRP A 27 -0.84 0.40 12.34
N ARG A 28 -0.02 -0.01 13.30
CA ARG A 28 1.40 0.34 13.37
C ARG A 28 2.19 -0.82 12.80
N LEU A 29 2.91 -0.58 11.72
CA LEU A 29 3.77 -1.56 11.06
C LEU A 29 5.22 -1.36 11.51
N THR A 30 5.77 -2.32 12.25
CA THR A 30 7.18 -2.34 12.63
C THR A 30 7.93 -3.32 11.74
N VAL A 31 8.83 -2.80 10.89
CA VAL A 31 9.69 -3.61 10.01
C VAL A 31 11.11 -3.60 10.55
N ARG A 32 11.65 -4.79 10.82
CA ARG A 32 13.05 -5.01 11.23
C ARG A 32 13.80 -5.61 10.05
N ARG A 33 14.94 -5.02 9.70
CA ARG A 33 15.88 -5.56 8.70
C ARG A 33 17.33 -5.38 9.18
N GLY A 34 17.93 -6.46 9.67
CA GLY A 34 19.21 -6.40 10.37
C GLY A 34 19.11 -5.46 11.57
N ASP A 35 20.01 -4.49 11.66
CA ASP A 35 20.02 -3.48 12.72
C ASP A 35 19.06 -2.31 12.45
N GLN A 36 18.37 -2.28 11.30
CA GLN A 36 17.42 -1.23 10.97
C GLN A 36 16.02 -1.57 11.45
N VAL A 37 15.39 -0.63 12.16
CA VAL A 37 13.97 -0.68 12.52
C VAL A 37 13.25 0.50 11.89
N ARG A 38 12.17 0.22 11.17
CA ARG A 38 11.29 1.22 10.54
C ARG A 38 9.88 1.06 11.07
N ILE A 39 9.21 2.18 11.29
CA ILE A 39 7.86 2.20 11.83
C ILE A 39 6.99 3.03 10.92
N ASP A 40 6.03 2.37 10.29
CA ASP A 40 5.04 2.98 9.42
C ASP A 40 3.67 2.92 10.10
N THR A 41 2.75 3.78 9.66
CA THR A 41 1.33 3.72 10.02
C THR A 41 0.51 3.41 8.78
N GLN A 42 -0.40 2.45 8.89
CA GLN A 42 -1.33 2.05 7.84
C GLN A 42 -2.76 2.26 8.29
N TRP A 43 -3.62 2.74 7.39
CA TRP A 43 -5.07 2.80 7.59
C TRP A 43 -5.72 1.85 6.62
N TYR A 44 -6.16 0.71 7.15
CA TYR A 44 -6.79 -0.39 6.42
C TYR A 44 -8.30 -0.19 6.38
N ASP A 45 -8.88 -0.22 5.19
CA ASP A 45 -10.31 -0.17 4.99
C ASP A 45 -10.86 -1.61 4.93
N PRO A 46 -11.64 -2.05 5.93
CA PRO A 46 -12.15 -3.42 5.99
C PRO A 46 -13.24 -3.71 4.94
N GLU A 47 -13.90 -2.68 4.39
CA GLU A 47 -14.90 -2.84 3.33
C GLU A 47 -14.23 -3.06 1.97
N LEU A 48 -13.15 -2.31 1.68
CA LEU A 48 -12.36 -2.46 0.45
C LEU A 48 -11.27 -3.54 0.56
N GLN A 49 -11.03 -4.01 1.77
CA GLN A 49 -9.99 -4.97 2.13
C GLN A 49 -8.58 -4.51 1.71
N THR A 50 -8.30 -3.20 1.79
CA THR A 50 -7.02 -2.63 1.36
C THR A 50 -6.60 -1.44 2.21
N THR A 51 -5.29 -1.18 2.26
CA THR A 51 -4.73 0.02 2.90
C THR A 51 -4.98 1.24 2.01
N ILE A 52 -5.79 2.18 2.50
CA ILE A 52 -6.15 3.40 1.75
C ILE A 52 -5.29 4.60 2.12
N LYS A 53 -4.52 4.54 3.22
CA LYS A 53 -3.53 5.55 3.59
C LYS A 53 -2.32 4.91 4.27
N GLU A 54 -1.15 5.46 4.01
CA GLU A 54 0.11 5.09 4.63
C GLU A 54 0.91 6.34 4.99
N ALA A 55 1.53 6.35 6.17
CA ALA A 55 2.54 7.31 6.57
C ALA A 55 3.80 6.54 6.92
N LYS A 56 4.89 6.81 6.19
CA LYS A 56 6.15 6.08 6.30
C LYS A 56 7.10 6.77 7.28
N TYR A 57 8.03 5.98 7.82
CA TYR A 57 9.07 6.44 8.74
C TYR A 57 9.92 7.61 8.21
N ASP A 58 10.03 7.78 6.89
CA ASP A 58 10.78 8.85 6.22
C ASP A 58 9.96 10.15 6.03
N GLY A 59 8.74 10.19 6.56
CA GLY A 59 7.83 11.33 6.45
C GLY A 59 7.01 11.35 5.15
N SER A 60 7.28 10.44 4.20
CA SER A 60 6.45 10.32 3.01
C SER A 60 5.10 9.69 3.33
N SER A 61 4.08 10.01 2.54
CA SER A 61 2.73 9.47 2.68
C SER A 61 2.13 9.10 1.34
N ARG A 62 1.29 8.07 1.35
CA ARG A 62 0.45 7.68 0.21
C ARG A 62 -0.99 7.62 0.67
N GLU A 63 -1.90 8.12 -0.14
CA GLU A 63 -3.34 8.09 0.15
C GLU A 63 -4.14 7.85 -1.12
N LEU A 64 -5.11 6.94 -1.04
CA LEU A 64 -6.14 6.74 -2.05
C LEU A 64 -7.28 7.71 -1.77
N VAL A 65 -7.50 8.64 -2.70
CA VAL A 65 -8.55 9.65 -2.64
C VAL A 65 -9.55 9.44 -3.77
N GLY A 66 -10.78 9.94 -3.61
CA GLY A 66 -11.82 9.86 -4.65
C GLY A 66 -12.27 8.43 -4.96
N ILE A 67 -12.24 7.53 -3.98
CA ILE A 67 -12.60 6.12 -4.17
C ILE A 67 -14.09 6.01 -4.53
N GLN A 68 -14.37 5.32 -5.64
CA GLN A 68 -15.71 4.99 -6.09
C GLN A 68 -15.88 3.47 -6.11
N VAL A 69 -16.80 2.96 -5.29
CA VAL A 69 -17.10 1.52 -5.23
C VAL A 69 -18.15 1.19 -6.28
N GLY A 70 -17.81 0.30 -7.20
CA GLY A 70 -18.71 -0.11 -8.26
C GLY A 70 -18.01 -0.90 -9.35
N ARG A 71 -18.76 -1.24 -10.40
CA ARG A 71 -18.19 -1.84 -11.59
C ARG A 71 -17.37 -0.77 -12.33
N PRO A 72 -16.06 -0.99 -12.57
CA PRO A 72 -15.27 -0.01 -13.30
C PRO A 72 -15.70 0.02 -14.77
N ASP A 73 -15.62 1.20 -15.38
CA ASP A 73 -15.90 1.36 -16.81
C ASP A 73 -14.88 0.55 -17.63
N GLN A 74 -15.35 -0.25 -18.58
CA GLN A 74 -14.50 -1.07 -19.44
C GLN A 74 -13.54 -0.24 -20.28
N VAL A 75 -13.89 1.02 -20.59
CA VAL A 75 -13.02 1.93 -21.34
C VAL A 75 -11.70 2.22 -20.60
N LEU A 76 -11.70 2.16 -19.27
CA LEU A 76 -10.50 2.38 -18.44
C LEU A 76 -9.44 1.29 -18.61
N PHE A 77 -9.81 0.14 -19.18
CA PHE A 77 -8.91 -0.99 -19.41
C PHE A 77 -8.53 -1.15 -20.88
N GLN A 78 -8.91 -0.20 -21.74
CA GLN A 78 -8.49 -0.18 -23.14
C GLN A 78 -7.14 0.52 -23.26
N VAL A 79 -6.26 -0.07 -24.06
CA VAL A 79 -4.97 0.53 -24.40
C VAL A 79 -5.24 1.78 -25.27
N PRO A 80 -4.78 2.98 -24.87
CA PRO A 80 -5.01 4.18 -25.65
C PRO A 80 -4.39 4.12 -27.04
N GLN A 81 -5.01 4.80 -28.01
CA GLN A 81 -4.43 4.97 -29.33
C GLN A 81 -3.04 5.62 -29.23
N GLY A 82 -2.04 5.02 -29.89
CA GLY A 82 -0.66 5.51 -29.87
C GLY A 82 0.19 4.98 -28.71
N TYR A 83 -0.35 4.16 -27.81
CA TYR A 83 0.47 3.39 -26.88
C TYR A 83 1.27 2.34 -27.65
N ALA A 84 2.60 2.47 -27.61
CA ALA A 84 3.53 1.48 -28.14
C ALA A 84 4.27 0.83 -26.96
N PRO A 85 4.20 -0.50 -26.79
CA PRO A 85 5.07 -1.20 -25.86
C PRO A 85 6.52 -0.88 -26.18
N LEU A 86 7.35 -0.69 -25.15
CA LEU A 86 8.79 -0.72 -25.36
C LEU A 86 9.16 -2.15 -25.75
N GLU A 87 9.70 -2.34 -26.95
CA GLU A 87 10.32 -3.60 -27.33
C GLU A 87 11.42 -3.91 -26.31
N SER A 88 11.31 -5.02 -25.59
CA SER A 88 12.39 -5.48 -24.73
C SER A 88 13.55 -5.84 -25.64
N GLY A 89 14.58 -5.01 -25.69
CA GLY A 89 15.86 -5.37 -26.30
C GLY A 89 16.47 -6.54 -25.54
N ALA A 90 16.15 -7.77 -25.94
CA ALA A 90 16.93 -8.94 -25.60
C ALA A 90 18.29 -8.80 -26.30
N GLY A 91 19.22 -8.10 -25.66
CA GLY A 91 20.53 -7.82 -26.23
C GLY A 91 21.27 -6.63 -25.63
N ALA A 92 21.37 -6.53 -24.31
CA ALA A 92 22.45 -5.81 -23.64
C ALA A 92 22.49 -6.27 -22.18
N TYR A 93 23.30 -7.29 -21.91
CA TYR A 93 24.26 -7.45 -20.79
C TYR A 93 24.75 -8.90 -20.80
#